data_AF-A0A485PAN7-F1
#
_entry.id   AF-A0A485PAN7-F1
#
_cell.length_a   1.000
_cell.length_b   1.000
_cell.length_c   1.000
_cell.angle_alpha   90.00
_cell.angle_beta   90.00
_cell.angle_gamma   90.00
#
_symmetry.space_group_name_H-M   'P 1'
#
loop_
_entity.id
_entity.type
_entity.pdbx_description
1 polymer ?
#
loop_
_entity_poly.entity_id
_entity_poly.type
_entity_poly.pdbx_seq_one_letter_code
_entity_poly.pdbx_strand_id
1 'polypeptide(L)'
;LCTQDSFPLTVQSCIMPKDCETTEWSSWSPCSKTCRSGSLSPGFRSRSRNVKHIAIGGGKECPELLEKEACIVEELLQPCP
;
A
#
# COMPACT_ATOMS: atom_id res chain seq x y z
N LEU A 1 -22.63 30.07 -27.03
CA LEU A 1 -22.34 28.89 -27.86
C LEU A 1 -20.83 28.72 -27.90
N CYS A 2 -20.27 27.74 -27.19
CA CYS A 2 -18.87 27.40 -27.37
C CYS A 2 -18.76 26.55 -28.64
N THR A 3 -18.02 27.04 -29.64
CA THR A 3 -17.67 26.26 -30.83
C THR A 3 -16.51 25.34 -30.47
N GLN A 4 -16.66 24.05 -30.74
CA GLN A 4 -15.55 23.10 -30.62
C GLN A 4 -14.48 23.50 -31.64
N ASP A 5 -13.41 24.14 -31.17
CA ASP A 5 -12.22 24.37 -31.98
C ASP A 5 -11.62 23.01 -32.34
N SER A 6 -11.63 22.70 -33.64
CA SER A 6 -10.95 21.55 -34.19
C SER A 6 -9.45 21.69 -33.92
N PHE A 7 -8.87 20.78 -33.14
CA PHE A 7 -7.42 20.75 -32.92
C PHE A 7 -6.69 20.64 -34.28
N PRO A 8 -5.69 21.50 -34.55
CA PRO A 8 -4.97 21.48 -35.83
C PRO A 8 -4.19 20.16 -36.01
N LEU A 9 -4.19 19.63 -37.24
CA LEU A 9 -3.58 18.35 -37.62
C LEU A 9 -2.06 18.25 -37.37
N THR A 10 -1.41 19.36 -37.04
CA THR A 10 0.02 19.45 -36.75
C THR A 10 0.37 19.27 -35.27
N VAL A 11 -0.62 19.11 -34.38
CA VAL A 11 -0.41 18.90 -32.95
C VAL A 11 -0.50 17.42 -32.61
N GLN A 12 0.58 16.86 -32.07
CA GLN A 12 0.59 15.49 -31.54
C GLN A 12 0.70 15.54 -30.01
N SER A 13 -0.27 14.96 -29.31
CA SER A 13 -0.19 14.77 -27.86
C SER A 13 0.73 13.61 -27.51
N CYS A 14 1.65 13.82 -26.58
CA CYS A 14 2.52 12.79 -26.02
C CYS A 14 2.08 12.46 -24.58
N ILE A 15 1.97 11.17 -24.26
CA ILE A 15 1.83 10.71 -22.87
C ILE A 15 3.23 10.35 -22.38
N MET A 16 3.73 11.10 -21.42
CA MET A 16 4.98 10.76 -20.73
C MET A 16 4.70 9.68 -19.70
N PRO A 17 5.35 8.51 -19.77
CA PRO A 17 5.17 7.46 -18.79
C PRO A 17 5.54 7.96 -17.39
N LYS A 18 4.70 7.64 -16.41
CA LYS A 18 5.02 7.83 -14.99
C LYS A 18 4.62 6.61 -14.21
N ASP A 19 5.52 6.19 -13.35
CA ASP A 19 5.29 5.08 -12.43
C ASP A 19 4.29 5.48 -11.35
N CYS A 20 3.65 4.47 -10.76
CA CYS A 20 2.83 4.69 -9.59
C CYS A 20 3.65 5.17 -8.39
N GLU A 21 3.11 6.14 -7.67
CA GLU A 21 3.67 6.63 -6.41
C GLU A 21 2.72 6.27 -5.26
N THR A 22 3.28 5.79 -4.14
CA THR A 22 2.52 5.46 -2.92
C THR A 22 2.88 6.42 -1.80
N THR A 23 1.99 6.56 -0.82
CA THR A 23 2.28 7.29 0.42
C THR A 23 3.32 6.54 1.25
N GLU A 24 3.82 7.21 2.30
CA GLU A 24 4.49 6.51 3.38
C GLU A 24 3.56 5.46 4.00
N TRP A 25 4.18 4.44 4.60
CA TRP A 25 3.46 3.43 5.35
C TRP A 25 2.85 4.01 6.62
N SER A 26 1.64 3.54 6.95
CA SER A 26 1.07 3.71 8.28
C SER A 26 1.94 3.04 9.34
N SER A 27 1.75 3.43 10.60
CA SER A 27 2.29 2.69 11.73
C SER A 27 1.78 1.24 11.74
N TRP A 28 2.60 0.32 12.23
CA TRP A 28 2.20 -1.07 12.40
C TRP A 28 1.00 -1.20 13.33
N SER A 29 0.07 -2.08 12.98
CA SER A 29 -0.99 -2.49 13.87
C SER A 29 -0.44 -3.24 15.09
N PRO A 30 -1.21 -3.31 16.19
CA PRO A 30 -0.87 -4.17 17.32
C PRO A 30 -0.69 -5.62 16.87
N CYS A 31 0.18 -6.36 17.56
CA CYS A 31 0.35 -7.78 17.30
C CYS A 31 -0.99 -8.51 17.55
N SER A 32 -1.39 -9.37 16.62
CA SER A 32 -2.64 -10.14 16.71
C SER A 32 -2.66 -11.07 17.92
N LYS A 33 -1.49 -11.46 18.41
CA LYS A 33 -1.35 -12.17 19.69
C LYS A 33 -1.20 -11.17 20.81
N THR A 34 -2.14 -11.21 21.74
CA THR A 34 -2.18 -10.37 22.93
C THR A 34 -1.95 -11.15 24.22
N CYS A 35 -2.00 -12.49 24.16
CA CYS A 35 -1.74 -13.40 25.27
C CYS A 35 -0.85 -14.58 24.84
N ARG A 36 -0.17 -15.20 25.79
CA ARG A 36 0.65 -16.39 25.57
C ARG A 36 -0.29 -17.59 25.40
N SER A 37 -0.32 -18.17 24.21
CA SER A 37 -0.98 -19.44 23.95
C SER A 37 0.05 -20.57 24.08
N GLY A 38 -0.36 -21.75 24.54
CA GLY A 38 0.52 -22.95 24.58
C GLY A 38 1.00 -23.41 23.20
N SER A 39 0.46 -22.83 22.12
CA SER A 39 0.96 -23.01 20.76
C SER A 39 2.11 -22.03 20.46
N LEU A 40 3.26 -22.57 20.03
CA LEU A 40 4.46 -21.86 19.54
C LEU A 40 4.24 -21.03 18.26
N SER A 41 3.00 -20.72 17.90
CA SER A 41 2.70 -19.87 16.73
C SER A 41 3.14 -18.42 16.98
N PRO A 42 3.71 -17.72 15.98
CA PRO A 42 3.94 -16.29 16.10
C PRO A 42 2.62 -15.52 16.03
N GLY A 43 2.61 -14.28 16.53
CA GLY A 43 1.55 -13.33 16.20
C GLY A 43 1.83 -12.65 14.86
N PHE A 44 0.88 -11.88 14.35
CA PHE A 44 1.08 -11.08 13.15
C PHE A 44 0.66 -9.64 13.35
N ARG A 45 1.39 -8.71 12.73
CA ARG A 45 1.00 -7.32 12.61
C ARG A 45 1.01 -6.90 11.15
N SER A 46 0.28 -5.84 10.85
CA SER A 46 0.10 -5.34 9.49
C SER A 46 0.19 -3.83 9.44
N ARG A 47 0.65 -3.29 8.32
CA ARG A 47 0.60 -1.86 8.00
C ARG A 47 0.11 -1.66 6.58
N SER A 48 -0.50 -0.52 6.31
CA SER A 48 -1.01 -0.17 4.99
C SER A 48 -0.44 1.16 4.49
N ARG A 49 -0.48 1.37 3.18
CA ARG A 49 -0.21 2.65 2.51
C ARG A 49 -1.21 2.85 1.39
N ASN A 50 -1.33 4.09 0.93
CA ASN A 50 -2.27 4.43 -0.14
C ASN A 50 -1.54 4.79 -1.44
N VAL A 51 -2.26 4.72 -2.55
CA VAL A 51 -1.78 5.22 -3.84
C VAL A 51 -1.89 6.74 -3.85
N LYS A 52 -0.77 7.42 -4.10
CA LYS A 52 -0.72 8.88 -4.27
C LYS A 52 -0.92 9.27 -5.73
N HIS A 53 -0.29 8.52 -6.65
CA HIS A 53 -0.45 8.67 -8.09
C HIS A 53 -0.51 7.30 -8.76
N ILE A 54 -1.49 7.10 -9.64
CA ILE A 54 -1.55 5.89 -10.47
C ILE A 54 -0.52 5.96 -11.61
N ALA A 55 -0.15 4.79 -12.12
CA ALA A 55 0.70 4.69 -13.31
C ALA A 55 -0.02 5.24 -14.55
N ILE A 56 0.72 5.97 -15.39
CA ILE A 56 0.24 6.47 -16.68
C ILE A 56 1.24 6.16 -17.80
N GLY A 57 0.74 6.09 -19.04
CA GLY A 57 1.60 5.94 -20.22
C GLY A 57 2.46 4.67 -20.24
N GLY A 58 2.01 3.60 -19.58
CA GLY A 58 2.81 2.36 -19.47
C GLY A 58 3.91 2.41 -18.40
N GLY A 59 3.84 3.36 -17.45
CA GLY A 59 4.67 3.32 -16.24
C GLY A 59 4.35 2.12 -15.36
N LYS A 60 5.20 1.87 -14.35
CA LYS A 60 5.09 0.72 -13.44
C LYS A 60 3.87 0.83 -12.54
N GLU A 61 3.18 -0.29 -12.36
CA GLU A 61 2.05 -0.43 -11.46
C GLU A 61 2.43 -0.22 -9.99
N CYS A 62 1.42 0.03 -9.16
CA CYS A 62 1.63 0.26 -7.74
C CYS A 62 2.14 -1.00 -7.04
N PRO A 63 3.14 -0.87 -6.16
CA PRO A 63 3.56 -1.98 -5.31
C PRO A 63 2.46 -2.31 -4.27
N GLU A 64 2.66 -3.39 -3.52
CA GLU A 64 1.72 -3.83 -2.47
C GLU A 64 1.35 -2.70 -1.51
N LEU A 65 0.05 -2.58 -1.24
CA LEU A 65 -0.52 -1.56 -0.37
C LEU A 65 -0.71 -2.05 1.07
N LEU A 66 -0.56 -3.36 1.29
CA LEU A 66 -0.66 -4.00 2.58
C LEU A 66 0.61 -4.82 2.82
N GLU A 67 1.18 -4.67 4.01
CA GLU A 67 2.30 -5.47 4.47
C GLU A 67 1.93 -6.18 5.76
N LYS A 68 2.33 -7.45 5.88
CA LYS A 68 2.07 -8.29 7.04
C LYS A 68 3.35 -8.98 7.45
N GLU A 69 3.68 -8.92 8.74
CA GLU A 69 4.86 -9.57 9.30
C GLU A 69 4.55 -10.31 10.59
N ALA A 70 5.40 -11.29 10.90
CA ALA A 70 5.35 -11.99 12.17
C ALA A 70 5.87 -11.08 13.28
N CYS A 71 5.17 -11.05 14.42
CA CYS A 71 5.60 -10.38 15.63
C CYS A 71 5.84 -11.42 16.73
N ILE A 72 7.01 -11.34 17.34
CA ILE A 72 7.34 -12.10 18.55
C ILE A 72 6.82 -11.27 19.70
N VAL A 73 5.83 -11.81 20.41
CA VAL A 73 5.45 -11.23 21.69
C VAL A 73 6.30 -11.93 22.73
N GLU A 74 7.23 -11.18 23.32
CA GLU A 74 8.11 -11.70 24.36
C GLU A 74 7.29 -12.25 25.54
N GLU A 75 7.94 -13.12 26.33
CA GLU A 75 7.39 -13.90 27.44
C GLU A 75 6.62 -13.10 28.51
N LEU A 76 6.46 -11.78 28.44
CA LEU A 76 5.70 -11.03 29.44
C LEU A 76 4.17 -11.12 29.29
N LEU A 77 3.67 -11.75 28.23
CA LEU A 77 2.23 -11.95 28.10
C LEU A 77 1.68 -13.01 29.06
N GLN A 78 0.55 -12.68 29.69
CA GLN A 78 -0.22 -13.61 30.50
C GLN A 78 -0.76 -14.77 29.64
N PRO A 79 -0.96 -15.97 30.22
CA PRO A 79 -1.64 -17.06 29.55
C PRO A 79 -3.02 -16.62 29.06
N CYS A 80 -3.39 -17.01 27.85
CA CYS A 80 -4.78 -16.87 27.41
C CYS A 80 -5.71 -17.68 28.35
N PRO A 81 -6.91 -17.17 28.69
CA PRO A 81 -7.88 -17.88 29.52
C PRO A 81 -8.37 -19.18 28.87
#